data_AF-A0A6A9SRL7-F1
#
_entry.id   AF-A0A6A9SRL7-F1
#
_cell.length_a   1.000
_cell.length_b   1.000
_cell.length_c   1.000
_cell.angle_alpha   90.00
_cell.angle_beta   90.00
_cell.angle_gamma   90.00
#
_symmetry.space_group_name_H-M   'P 1'
#
loop_
_entity.id
_entity.type
_entity.pdbx_description
1 polymer ?
#
loop_
_entity_poly.entity_id
_entity_poly.type
_entity_poly.pdbx_seq_one_letter_code
_entity_poly.pdbx_strand_id
1 'polypeptide(L)'
;EAGGDGGAGGGTGGAQRRASDTNVQIEGIDEPDRLKTTSDTLYYATRQRHVRPAPMPEPTPEDRTAESEPVEPPTEDRSGVHLVNASDPAAPEVASRLNISGRLLLANDSLVVFEDDRLLGYDVADRENPERTWSKSLSDRVVTARLHAGTVYLVTVDGVDRRSPCPIRPMDDVVVPCASIHHPSEPAPADATYTVTTLDPTDGEADDSASFVGSGGDSVVYVSANSVYVTYPKPLNRADMVAEFLVTNQSDRLDDDTVERIEEIRDYELSQRSKRFEIQRAIDSWLAGLNDSERREADRALQEDLQAWAADNKRRFQRTGIVAFDVEGADTDAPSVEAGATGSVPGRPLNQFSLDERDGEFRIATTVDGAFGTDSENDLYVLDENLDVEGSVKGMGITERIYSVRYTDDEAYVVTFRRIDPFHVVDLSDAENPTVEGELKLPGFSSYLHPLSEDRILGVGEEDGKVKLVVFDVSEPSNPTVETDRILEERWSAVGESHHAFLLDRRHGVFFLPAGDTGYVFNYTDGLDVETTVDTDGSARRAAYVGDYLYVFGESSLTVVDERSWEETTTVSLTE
;
A
#
# COMPACT_ATOMS: atom_id res chain seq x y z
N GLU A 1 19.88 -10.47 25.19
CA GLU A 1 21.31 -10.08 25.20
C GLU A 1 21.47 -8.94 24.21
N ALA A 2 22.25 -7.92 24.54
CA ALA A 2 22.40 -6.71 23.72
C ALA A 2 23.01 -7.02 22.34
N GLY A 3 22.26 -6.77 21.27
CA GLY A 3 22.74 -6.86 19.89
C GLY A 3 23.56 -5.62 19.55
N GLY A 4 24.88 -5.78 19.61
CA GLY A 4 25.84 -4.75 19.23
C GLY A 4 25.95 -4.60 17.72
N ASP A 5 25.78 -3.37 17.27
CA ASP A 5 26.24 -2.89 15.97
C ASP A 5 27.79 -2.88 15.92
N GLY A 6 28.35 -3.23 14.76
CA GLY A 6 29.77 -3.05 14.45
C GLY A 6 30.44 -4.20 13.70
N GLY A 7 30.72 -4.00 12.41
CA GLY A 7 31.49 -4.95 11.61
C GLY A 7 32.03 -4.42 10.28
N ALA A 8 32.65 -3.25 10.28
CA ALA A 8 33.34 -2.66 9.13
C ALA A 8 34.42 -3.58 8.51
N GLY A 9 34.32 -3.85 7.21
CA GLY A 9 35.39 -4.40 6.36
C GLY A 9 36.19 -3.26 5.71
N GLY A 10 37.47 -3.15 6.06
CA GLY A 10 38.32 -2.02 5.70
C GLY A 10 38.72 -1.93 4.21
N GLY A 11 38.39 -0.80 3.61
CA GLY A 11 39.01 -0.25 2.40
C GLY A 11 39.17 1.26 2.58
N THR A 12 40.38 1.78 2.34
CA THR A 12 40.69 3.21 2.45
C THR A 12 39.95 4.03 1.38
N GLY A 13 38.94 4.80 1.77
CA GLY A 13 38.23 5.79 0.95
C GLY A 13 37.71 6.92 1.85
N GLY A 14 37.69 8.17 1.37
CA GLY A 14 37.25 9.33 2.16
C GLY A 14 35.87 9.12 2.77
N ALA A 15 35.63 9.64 3.98
CA ALA A 15 34.36 9.48 4.68
C ALA A 15 33.20 9.92 3.76
N GLN A 16 32.38 8.96 3.35
CA GLN A 16 31.22 9.20 2.49
C GLN A 16 30.26 10.13 3.23
N ARG A 17 29.81 11.18 2.54
CA ARG A 17 28.90 12.16 3.12
C ARG A 17 27.55 11.49 3.38
N ARG A 18 26.96 11.76 4.55
CA ARG A 18 25.60 11.32 4.91
C ARG A 18 24.59 11.77 3.85
N ALA A 19 23.65 10.91 3.51
CA ALA A 19 22.42 11.26 2.79
C ALA A 19 21.25 10.49 3.38
N SER A 20 20.04 11.00 3.20
CA SER A 20 18.82 10.28 3.59
C SER A 20 18.51 9.18 2.59
N ASP A 21 18.02 8.05 3.06
CA ASP A 21 17.25 7.13 2.24
C ASP A 21 15.80 7.60 2.13
N THR A 22 15.05 7.05 1.17
CA THR A 22 13.60 7.26 1.14
C THR A 22 12.92 6.45 2.25
N ASN A 23 11.83 6.98 2.82
CA ASN A 23 11.08 6.24 3.83
C ASN A 23 10.39 5.01 3.19
N VAL A 24 10.80 3.82 3.60
CA VAL A 24 10.38 2.52 3.05
C VAL A 24 9.69 1.67 4.11
N GLN A 25 9.02 0.60 3.71
CA GLN A 25 8.41 -0.34 4.64
C GLN A 25 9.44 -1.09 5.48
N ILE A 26 10.43 -1.69 4.81
CA ILE A 26 11.47 -2.56 5.36
C ILE A 26 12.84 -1.94 5.05
N GLU A 27 13.68 -1.83 6.08
CA GLU A 27 15.04 -1.34 5.92
C GLU A 27 15.85 -2.23 4.97
N GLY A 28 16.59 -1.64 4.04
CA GLY A 28 17.37 -2.37 3.04
C GLY A 28 16.58 -2.89 1.82
N ILE A 29 15.28 -2.59 1.73
CA ILE A 29 14.46 -2.88 0.55
C ILE A 29 13.87 -1.58 0.03
N ASP A 30 14.39 -1.11 -1.11
CA ASP A 30 13.98 0.17 -1.67
C ASP A 30 12.67 0.05 -2.48
N GLU A 31 11.92 1.15 -2.56
CA GLU A 31 10.57 1.22 -3.15
C GLU A 31 10.49 2.33 -4.21
N PRO A 32 9.76 2.15 -5.32
CA PRO A 32 9.57 3.21 -6.31
C PRO A 32 8.95 4.47 -5.69
N ASP A 33 9.69 5.59 -5.71
CA ASP A 33 9.21 6.89 -5.21
C ASP A 33 9.56 8.03 -6.18
N ARG A 34 9.02 9.22 -5.95
CA ARG A 34 9.35 10.42 -6.72
C ARG A 34 10.69 11.04 -6.37
N LEU A 35 11.32 10.63 -5.26
CA LEU A 35 12.62 11.11 -4.83
C LEU A 35 13.57 9.92 -4.67
N LYS A 36 14.79 10.05 -5.17
CA LYS A 36 15.92 9.17 -4.82
C LYS A 36 17.13 10.02 -4.51
N THR A 37 18.01 9.52 -3.66
CA THR A 37 19.04 10.33 -3.01
C THR A 37 20.32 9.54 -2.88
N THR A 38 21.43 10.24 -3.08
CA THR A 38 22.79 9.75 -2.85
C THR A 38 23.57 10.82 -2.07
N SER A 39 24.83 10.55 -1.74
CA SER A 39 25.69 11.49 -1.00
C SER A 39 26.02 12.80 -1.74
N ASP A 40 25.72 12.87 -3.04
CA ASP A 40 26.05 14.03 -3.89
C ASP A 40 25.02 14.34 -4.98
N THR A 41 23.94 13.56 -5.11
CA THR A 41 22.94 13.72 -6.17
C THR A 41 21.54 13.41 -5.66
N LEU A 42 20.55 14.25 -5.96
CA LEU A 42 19.14 13.98 -5.76
C LEU A 42 18.43 13.82 -7.10
N TYR A 43 17.55 12.83 -7.20
CA TYR A 43 16.74 12.52 -8.38
C TYR A 43 15.28 12.77 -8.02
N TYR A 44 14.67 13.80 -8.60
CA TYR A 44 13.30 14.18 -8.25
C TYR A 44 12.38 14.24 -9.46
N ALA A 45 11.31 13.45 -9.43
CA ALA A 45 10.25 13.43 -10.44
C ALA A 45 9.15 14.45 -10.09
N THR A 46 9.01 15.52 -10.87
CA THR A 46 7.91 16.48 -10.73
C THR A 46 6.58 15.85 -11.19
N ARG A 47 5.46 16.27 -10.57
CA ARG A 47 4.14 15.70 -10.91
C ARG A 47 3.72 16.20 -12.29
N GLN A 48 3.25 15.30 -13.15
CA GLN A 48 2.45 15.67 -14.31
C GLN A 48 1.15 16.34 -13.82
N ARG A 49 1.04 17.65 -14.01
CA ARG A 49 -0.27 18.29 -13.94
C ARG A 49 -1.08 17.77 -15.12
N HIS A 50 -2.04 16.88 -14.85
CA HIS A 50 -3.08 16.58 -15.81
C HIS A 50 -3.86 17.86 -16.09
N VAL A 51 -3.45 18.60 -17.13
CA VAL A 51 -4.24 19.69 -17.68
C VAL A 51 -5.46 19.02 -18.30
N ARG A 52 -6.55 18.88 -17.53
CA ARG A 52 -7.85 18.57 -18.13
C ARG A 52 -8.09 19.69 -19.14
N PRO A 53 -8.28 19.40 -20.44
CA PRO A 53 -8.78 20.43 -21.34
C PRO A 53 -10.09 20.92 -20.70
N ALA A 54 -10.15 22.22 -20.38
CA ALA A 54 -11.39 22.81 -19.91
C ALA A 54 -12.48 22.43 -20.91
N PRO A 55 -13.66 21.95 -20.47
CA PRO A 55 -14.75 21.70 -21.40
C PRO A 55 -14.99 22.99 -22.17
N MET A 56 -14.74 22.95 -23.48
CA MET A 56 -15.07 24.06 -24.38
C MET A 56 -16.55 24.38 -24.13
N PRO A 57 -16.91 25.58 -23.66
CA PRO A 57 -18.31 25.93 -23.55
C PRO A 57 -18.93 25.79 -24.93
N GLU A 58 -20.00 25.01 -25.06
CA GLU A 58 -20.70 24.92 -26.33
C GLU A 58 -21.14 26.33 -26.72
N PRO A 59 -20.77 26.82 -27.91
CA PRO A 59 -21.09 28.18 -28.30
C PRO A 59 -22.60 28.33 -28.37
N THR A 60 -23.16 29.21 -27.54
CA THR A 60 -24.56 29.59 -27.69
C THR A 60 -24.71 30.36 -29.01
N PRO A 61 -25.89 30.32 -29.68
CA PRO A 61 -26.10 31.00 -30.96
C PRO A 61 -25.84 32.52 -30.94
N GLU A 62 -25.73 33.13 -29.75
CA GLU A 62 -25.53 34.56 -29.54
C GLU A 62 -24.05 34.99 -29.50
N ASP A 63 -23.09 34.06 -29.36
CA ASP A 63 -21.65 34.38 -29.26
C ASP A 63 -20.93 34.62 -30.60
N ARG A 64 -21.67 34.68 -31.72
CA ARG A 64 -21.07 34.83 -33.07
C ARG A 64 -20.55 36.23 -33.41
N THR A 65 -20.49 37.17 -32.46
CA THR A 65 -20.01 38.55 -32.71
C THR A 65 -19.01 39.09 -31.69
N ALA A 66 -18.49 38.28 -30.76
CA ALA A 66 -17.40 38.70 -29.89
C ALA A 66 -16.06 38.22 -30.46
N GLU A 67 -15.09 39.13 -30.58
CA GLU A 67 -13.69 38.78 -30.86
C GLU A 67 -13.22 37.79 -29.79
N SER A 68 -12.79 36.61 -30.24
CA SER A 68 -12.26 35.56 -29.38
C SER A 68 -11.04 36.09 -28.62
N GLU A 69 -11.14 36.14 -27.29
CA GLU A 69 -10.00 36.33 -26.40
C GLU A 69 -8.91 35.29 -26.73
N PRO A 70 -7.62 35.64 -26.61
CA PRO A 70 -6.55 34.70 -26.88
C PRO A 70 -6.68 33.51 -25.92
N VAL A 71 -6.79 32.31 -26.46
CA VAL A 71 -6.58 31.08 -25.70
C VAL A 71 -5.15 31.15 -25.16
N GLU A 72 -5.01 31.19 -23.83
CA GLU A 72 -3.68 31.08 -23.21
C GLU A 72 -2.99 29.83 -23.77
N PRO A 73 -1.72 29.94 -24.20
CA PRO A 73 -1.00 28.78 -24.71
C PRO A 73 -1.03 27.68 -23.63
N PRO A 74 -1.10 26.39 -24.01
CA PRO A 74 -0.99 25.32 -23.05
C PRO A 74 0.29 25.56 -22.25
N THR A 75 0.18 25.59 -20.92
CA THR A 75 1.33 25.65 -20.03
C THR A 75 2.32 24.57 -20.48
N GLU A 76 3.55 24.98 -20.81
CA GLU A 76 4.61 24.04 -21.21
C GLU A 76 4.63 22.86 -20.24
N ASP A 77 4.78 21.65 -20.77
CA ASP A 77 4.90 20.45 -19.94
C ASP A 77 6.20 20.53 -19.13
N ARG A 78 6.04 20.96 -17.88
CA ARG A 78 7.12 21.13 -16.90
C ARG A 78 7.37 19.86 -16.10
N SER A 79 6.74 18.74 -16.45
CA SER A 79 6.99 17.46 -15.81
C SER A 79 8.32 16.87 -16.27
N GLY A 80 9.04 16.21 -15.37
CA GLY A 80 10.36 15.68 -15.66
C GLY A 80 11.01 15.05 -14.44
N VAL A 81 12.08 14.30 -14.67
CA VAL A 81 12.99 13.84 -13.62
C VAL A 81 14.21 14.76 -13.61
N HIS A 82 14.45 15.44 -12.50
CA HIS A 82 15.54 16.38 -12.31
C HIS A 82 16.68 15.71 -11.55
N LEU A 83 17.89 15.80 -12.08
CA LEU A 83 19.12 15.38 -11.41
C LEU A 83 19.76 16.62 -10.81
N VAL A 84 19.74 16.72 -9.48
CA VAL A 84 20.24 17.85 -8.72
C VAL A 84 21.60 17.49 -8.13
N ASN A 85 22.64 18.22 -8.53
CA ASN A 85 23.98 18.09 -7.97
C ASN A 85 24.02 18.71 -6.57
N ALA A 86 24.33 17.89 -5.57
CA ALA A 86 24.51 18.23 -4.16
C ALA A 86 25.96 17.96 -3.69
N SER A 87 26.93 18.02 -4.60
CA SER A 87 28.36 17.93 -4.25
C SER A 87 28.78 19.04 -3.29
N ASP A 88 28.20 20.24 -3.44
CA ASP A 88 28.12 21.30 -2.43
C ASP A 88 26.70 21.35 -1.85
N PRO A 89 26.45 20.76 -0.67
CA PRO A 89 25.10 20.64 -0.15
C PRO A 89 24.42 21.99 0.17
N ALA A 90 25.20 23.05 0.41
CA ALA A 90 24.67 24.38 0.71
C ALA A 90 24.16 25.10 -0.55
N ALA A 91 24.64 24.72 -1.72
CA ALA A 91 24.39 25.40 -2.99
C ALA A 91 24.20 24.38 -4.12
N PRO A 92 23.10 23.59 -4.09
CA PRO A 92 22.83 22.63 -5.14
C PRO A 92 22.51 23.29 -6.48
N GLU A 93 22.75 22.58 -7.57
CA GLU A 93 22.46 23.02 -8.93
C GLU A 93 21.78 21.90 -9.72
N VAL A 94 20.81 22.24 -10.56
CA VAL A 94 20.21 21.26 -11.49
C VAL A 94 21.26 20.90 -12.55
N ALA A 95 21.72 19.65 -12.54
CA ALA A 95 22.72 19.16 -13.49
C ALA A 95 22.07 18.82 -14.83
N SER A 96 20.93 18.14 -14.80
CA SER A 96 20.20 17.76 -16.01
C SER A 96 18.72 17.47 -15.72
N ARG A 97 17.93 17.37 -16.79
CA ARG A 97 16.49 17.05 -16.74
C ARG A 97 16.17 15.99 -17.79
N LEU A 98 15.51 14.93 -17.37
CA LEU A 98 14.92 13.93 -18.24
C LEU A 98 13.46 14.29 -18.49
N ASN A 99 13.06 14.39 -19.76
CA ASN A 99 11.67 14.68 -20.16
C ASN A 99 10.80 13.41 -20.13
N ILE A 100 10.70 12.82 -18.94
CA ILE A 100 9.95 11.60 -18.61
C ILE A 100 9.27 11.80 -17.26
N SER A 101 8.27 11.00 -16.95
CA SER A 101 7.55 11.10 -15.67
C SER A 101 7.35 9.72 -15.09
N GLY A 102 7.46 9.56 -13.78
CA GLY A 102 7.20 8.27 -13.17
C GLY A 102 7.70 8.19 -11.74
N ARG A 103 7.56 7.01 -11.17
CA ARG A 103 8.29 6.66 -9.94
C ARG A 103 9.68 6.16 -10.31
N LEU A 104 10.62 6.33 -9.40
CA LEU A 104 12.04 6.10 -9.59
C LEU A 104 12.48 4.99 -8.65
N LEU A 105 13.31 4.07 -9.14
CA LEU A 105 14.21 3.24 -8.34
C LEU A 105 15.63 3.53 -8.79
N LEU A 106 16.56 3.58 -7.83
CA LEU A 106 17.97 3.84 -8.10
C LEU A 106 18.80 2.68 -7.57
N ALA A 107 19.48 1.97 -8.47
CA ALA A 107 20.40 0.89 -8.15
C ALA A 107 21.80 1.29 -8.65
N ASN A 108 22.70 1.68 -7.74
CA ASN A 108 23.99 2.27 -8.09
C ASN A 108 23.81 3.45 -9.07
N ASP A 109 24.39 3.37 -10.26
CA ASP A 109 24.27 4.36 -11.33
C ASP A 109 23.13 4.02 -12.33
N SER A 110 22.27 3.05 -12.03
CA SER A 110 21.12 2.68 -12.86
C SER A 110 19.82 3.26 -12.28
N LEU A 111 19.22 4.20 -13.01
CA LEU A 111 17.93 4.79 -12.66
C LEU A 111 16.82 4.12 -13.48
N VAL A 112 15.93 3.40 -12.79
CA VAL A 112 14.74 2.79 -13.39
C VAL A 112 13.54 3.70 -13.18
N VAL A 113 12.87 4.06 -14.28
CA VAL A 113 11.68 4.92 -14.28
C VAL A 113 10.45 4.11 -14.67
N PHE A 114 9.47 4.10 -13.77
CA PHE A 114 8.20 3.41 -13.89
C PHE A 114 7.14 4.36 -14.46
N GLU A 115 6.89 4.24 -15.77
CA GLU A 115 5.78 4.89 -16.47
C GLU A 115 4.53 3.98 -16.44
N ASP A 116 3.39 4.48 -16.92
CA ASP A 116 2.12 3.74 -16.89
C ASP A 116 2.15 2.48 -17.78
N ASP A 117 2.83 2.52 -18.93
CA ASP A 117 2.82 1.47 -19.97
C ASP A 117 4.22 0.88 -20.27
N ARG A 118 5.26 1.32 -19.57
CA ARG A 118 6.65 0.89 -19.83
C ARG A 118 7.58 1.14 -18.65
N LEU A 119 8.74 0.49 -18.70
CA LEU A 119 9.88 0.73 -17.84
C LEU A 119 11.02 1.32 -18.68
N LEU A 120 11.73 2.30 -18.14
CA LEU A 120 12.88 2.93 -18.76
C LEU A 120 14.10 2.83 -17.85
N GLY A 121 15.24 2.40 -18.40
CA GLY A 121 16.52 2.39 -17.70
C GLY A 121 17.46 3.49 -18.19
N TYR A 122 18.11 4.17 -17.25
CA TYR A 122 19.09 5.20 -17.52
C TYR A 122 20.39 4.93 -16.76
N ASP A 123 21.52 5.06 -17.45
CA ASP A 123 22.82 5.24 -16.81
C ASP A 123 22.94 6.71 -16.37
N VAL A 124 23.11 6.92 -15.07
CA VAL A 124 23.21 8.23 -14.42
C VAL A 124 24.58 8.47 -13.79
N ALA A 125 25.60 7.68 -14.14
CA ALA A 125 26.98 7.88 -13.66
C ALA A 125 27.51 9.27 -14.04
N ASP A 126 27.15 9.75 -15.24
CA ASP A 126 27.29 11.15 -15.63
C ASP A 126 25.95 11.88 -15.48
N ARG A 127 25.74 12.49 -14.31
CA ARG A 127 24.53 13.24 -13.99
C ARG A 127 24.23 14.42 -14.92
N GLU A 128 25.24 14.98 -15.61
CA GLU A 128 25.06 16.08 -16.57
C GLU A 128 24.53 15.56 -17.91
N ASN A 129 24.84 14.31 -18.25
CA ASN A 129 24.42 13.67 -19.50
C ASN A 129 23.95 12.22 -19.26
N PRO A 130 22.81 12.04 -18.57
CA PRO A 130 22.23 10.71 -18.36
C PRO A 130 21.83 10.06 -19.69
N GLU A 131 22.17 8.79 -19.87
CA GLU A 131 21.93 8.06 -21.12
C GLU A 131 20.88 6.97 -20.92
N ARG A 132 19.85 6.93 -21.78
CA ARG A 132 18.88 5.83 -21.74
C ARG A 132 19.53 4.57 -22.29
N THR A 133 19.66 3.55 -21.46
CA THR A 133 20.28 2.26 -21.81
C THR A 133 19.26 1.27 -22.38
N TRP A 134 18.05 1.23 -21.82
CA TRP A 134 17.00 0.29 -22.22
C TRP A 134 15.58 0.83 -22.02
N SER A 135 14.61 0.12 -22.62
CA SER A 135 13.18 0.39 -22.50
C SER A 135 12.42 -0.93 -22.68
N LYS A 136 11.44 -1.21 -21.82
CA LYS A 136 10.57 -2.39 -21.93
C LYS A 136 9.11 -1.96 -21.83
N SER A 137 8.27 -2.34 -22.80
CA SER A 137 6.83 -2.14 -22.70
C SER A 137 6.20 -3.16 -21.76
N LEU A 138 5.17 -2.69 -21.04
CA LEU A 138 4.33 -3.50 -20.17
C LEU A 138 3.00 -3.79 -20.88
N SER A 139 2.44 -4.98 -20.64
CA SER A 139 1.15 -5.37 -21.22
C SER A 139 -0.04 -4.69 -20.57
N ASP A 140 0.03 -4.51 -19.25
CA ASP A 140 -1.07 -4.02 -18.42
C ASP A 140 -0.50 -3.15 -17.29
N ARG A 141 -0.60 -3.56 -16.02
CA ARG A 141 -0.33 -2.68 -14.88
C ARG A 141 0.75 -3.21 -13.93
N VAL A 142 1.64 -2.31 -13.50
CA VAL A 142 2.52 -2.55 -12.33
C VAL A 142 1.71 -2.46 -11.04
N VAL A 143 1.73 -3.52 -10.23
CA VAL A 143 1.19 -3.49 -8.86
C VAL A 143 2.16 -2.72 -7.98
N THR A 144 3.41 -3.18 -7.93
CA THR A 144 4.52 -2.52 -7.23
C THR A 144 5.85 -3.04 -7.77
N ALA A 145 6.95 -2.41 -7.33
CA ALA A 145 8.27 -2.98 -7.44
C ALA A 145 9.06 -2.77 -6.14
N ARG A 146 10.16 -3.51 -6.00
CA ARG A 146 11.14 -3.36 -4.92
C ARG A 146 12.53 -3.54 -5.48
N LEU A 147 13.53 -2.93 -4.84
CA LEU A 147 14.94 -3.14 -5.13
C LEU A 147 15.61 -3.70 -3.87
N HIS A 148 16.21 -4.87 -3.99
CA HIS A 148 16.99 -5.48 -2.92
C HIS A 148 18.24 -6.14 -3.50
N ALA A 149 19.39 -5.94 -2.84
CA ALA A 149 20.67 -6.52 -3.25
C ALA A 149 21.08 -6.29 -4.73
N GLY A 150 20.57 -5.23 -5.37
CA GLY A 150 20.83 -4.93 -6.79
C GLY A 150 19.79 -5.49 -7.76
N THR A 151 18.90 -6.35 -7.30
CA THR A 151 17.83 -6.97 -8.10
C THR A 151 16.51 -6.24 -7.92
N VAL A 152 15.81 -5.96 -9.03
CA VAL A 152 14.45 -5.41 -8.99
C VAL A 152 13.43 -6.54 -8.98
N TYR A 153 12.58 -6.58 -7.96
CA TYR A 153 11.39 -7.44 -7.91
C TYR A 153 10.20 -6.67 -8.47
N LEU A 154 9.81 -6.96 -9.71
CA LEU A 154 8.68 -6.34 -10.37
C LEU A 154 7.44 -7.22 -10.23
N VAL A 155 6.35 -6.67 -9.67
CA VAL A 155 5.05 -7.34 -9.62
C VAL A 155 4.08 -6.69 -10.59
N THR A 156 3.70 -7.41 -11.64
CA THR A 156 2.68 -6.97 -12.60
C THR A 156 1.38 -7.75 -12.42
N VAL A 157 0.29 -7.18 -12.94
CA VAL A 157 -0.99 -7.85 -13.04
C VAL A 157 -1.59 -7.65 -14.42
N ASP A 158 -1.98 -8.75 -15.03
CA ASP A 158 -2.59 -8.83 -16.35
C ASP A 158 -4.04 -9.30 -16.23
N GLY A 159 -4.98 -8.57 -16.85
CA GLY A 159 -6.33 -9.10 -17.05
C GLY A 159 -6.33 -10.34 -17.94
N VAL A 160 -7.13 -11.36 -17.60
CA VAL A 160 -7.19 -12.60 -18.40
C VAL A 160 -7.93 -12.35 -19.72
N ASP A 161 -7.19 -12.37 -20.84
CA ASP A 161 -7.77 -12.34 -22.19
C ASP A 161 -8.45 -13.68 -22.51
N ARG A 162 -9.78 -13.70 -22.49
CA ARG A 162 -10.57 -14.91 -22.77
C ARG A 162 -10.45 -15.43 -24.21
N ARG A 163 -9.96 -14.61 -25.16
CA ARG A 163 -9.77 -15.02 -26.57
C ARG A 163 -8.40 -15.64 -26.79
N SER A 164 -7.40 -15.14 -26.08
CA SER A 164 -6.01 -15.59 -26.16
C SER A 164 -5.40 -15.62 -24.77
N PRO A 165 -5.81 -16.55 -23.90
CA PRO A 165 -5.42 -16.54 -22.49
C PRO A 165 -3.94 -16.85 -22.26
N CYS A 166 -3.22 -17.32 -23.28
CA CYS A 166 -1.80 -17.64 -23.17
C CYS A 166 -1.07 -17.54 -24.52
N PRO A 167 0.28 -17.43 -24.47
CA PRO A 167 1.09 -17.16 -23.27
C PRO A 167 0.81 -15.75 -22.72
N ILE A 168 0.99 -15.57 -21.41
CA ILE A 168 0.94 -14.24 -20.81
C ILE A 168 2.28 -13.55 -21.08
N ARG A 169 2.24 -12.24 -21.35
CA ARG A 169 3.40 -11.43 -21.69
C ARG A 169 3.40 -10.17 -20.84
N PRO A 170 3.76 -10.25 -19.55
CA PRO A 170 3.68 -9.12 -18.63
C PRO A 170 4.59 -7.95 -19.06
N MET A 171 5.67 -8.28 -19.79
CA MET A 171 6.67 -7.36 -20.31
C MET A 171 7.24 -7.92 -21.63
N ASP A 172 7.75 -7.06 -22.53
CA ASP A 172 8.19 -7.40 -23.90
C ASP A 172 8.94 -8.75 -24.03
N ASP A 173 9.91 -8.99 -23.15
CA ASP A 173 10.82 -10.16 -23.21
C ASP A 173 10.46 -11.27 -22.22
N VAL A 174 9.38 -11.09 -21.45
CA VAL A 174 8.88 -12.10 -20.51
C VAL A 174 7.73 -12.86 -21.15
N VAL A 175 7.85 -14.18 -21.21
CA VAL A 175 6.82 -15.07 -21.76
C VAL A 175 6.51 -16.14 -20.74
N VAL A 176 5.28 -16.13 -20.23
CA VAL A 176 4.80 -17.10 -19.25
C VAL A 176 3.88 -18.12 -19.94
N PRO A 177 4.32 -19.39 -20.10
CA PRO A 177 3.46 -20.46 -20.61
C PRO A 177 2.31 -20.78 -19.65
N CYS A 178 1.13 -21.18 -20.14
CA CYS A 178 0.01 -21.54 -19.24
C CYS A 178 0.40 -22.61 -18.21
N ALA A 179 1.25 -23.55 -18.62
CA ALA A 179 1.60 -24.71 -17.82
C ALA A 179 2.52 -24.37 -16.63
N SER A 180 3.14 -23.19 -16.62
CA SER A 180 3.97 -22.70 -15.51
C SER A 180 3.22 -21.75 -14.59
N ILE A 181 2.00 -21.33 -14.95
CA ILE A 181 1.20 -20.47 -14.07
C ILE A 181 0.78 -21.31 -12.87
N HIS A 182 1.13 -20.86 -11.67
CA HIS A 182 0.71 -21.46 -10.42
C HIS A 182 -0.80 -21.30 -10.23
N HIS A 183 -1.43 -22.39 -9.77
CA HIS A 183 -2.86 -22.43 -9.53
C HIS A 183 -3.08 -22.60 -8.02
N PRO A 184 -3.58 -21.56 -7.33
CA PRO A 184 -3.98 -21.68 -5.95
C PRO A 184 -4.87 -22.91 -5.70
N SER A 185 -4.62 -23.62 -4.60
CA SER A 185 -5.31 -24.87 -4.25
C SER A 185 -6.81 -24.70 -4.05
N GLU A 186 -7.23 -23.58 -3.47
CA GLU A 186 -8.64 -23.19 -3.34
C GLU A 186 -9.12 -22.47 -4.62
N PRO A 187 -10.25 -22.89 -5.22
CA PRO A 187 -10.83 -22.20 -6.38
C PRO A 187 -11.12 -20.72 -6.09
N ALA A 188 -10.57 -19.84 -6.92
CA ALA A 188 -10.87 -18.41 -6.95
C ALA A 188 -11.26 -18.00 -8.37
N PRO A 189 -11.96 -16.87 -8.56
CA PRO A 189 -12.10 -16.32 -9.91
C PRO A 189 -10.70 -16.13 -10.51
N ALA A 190 -10.51 -16.65 -11.72
CA ALA A 190 -9.28 -16.58 -12.48
C ALA A 190 -9.43 -15.50 -13.57
N ASP A 191 -9.59 -14.25 -13.14
CA ASP A 191 -9.75 -13.10 -14.05
C ASP A 191 -8.54 -12.16 -14.09
N ALA A 192 -7.51 -12.43 -13.27
CA ALA A 192 -6.21 -11.80 -13.34
C ALA A 192 -5.06 -12.83 -13.22
N THR A 193 -3.93 -12.52 -13.84
CA THR A 193 -2.65 -13.22 -13.64
C THR A 193 -1.66 -12.24 -13.03
N TYR A 194 -1.09 -12.60 -11.90
CA TYR A 194 -0.01 -11.82 -11.27
C TYR A 194 1.31 -12.46 -11.64
N THR A 195 2.31 -11.65 -11.97
CA THR A 195 3.67 -12.14 -12.27
C THR A 195 4.68 -11.38 -11.42
N VAL A 196 5.55 -12.13 -10.74
CA VAL A 196 6.76 -11.62 -10.10
C VAL A 196 7.90 -11.87 -11.07
N THR A 197 8.62 -10.82 -11.45
CA THR A 197 9.79 -10.88 -12.34
C THR A 197 10.99 -10.32 -11.60
N THR A 198 12.10 -11.08 -11.58
CA THR A 198 13.41 -10.57 -11.18
C THR A 198 14.07 -9.89 -12.39
N LEU A 199 14.63 -8.70 -12.18
CA LEU A 199 15.10 -7.83 -13.26
C LEU A 199 16.42 -7.16 -12.85
N ASP A 200 17.41 -7.19 -13.74
CA ASP A 200 18.62 -6.38 -13.62
C ASP A 200 18.31 -4.92 -14.03
N PRO A 201 18.50 -3.93 -13.13
CA PRO A 201 18.21 -2.53 -13.43
C PRO A 201 19.15 -1.90 -14.47
N THR A 202 20.34 -2.45 -14.70
CA THR A 202 21.36 -1.92 -15.60
C THR A 202 21.03 -2.14 -17.08
N ASP A 203 20.56 -3.32 -17.45
CA ASP A 203 20.19 -3.66 -18.85
C ASP A 203 18.70 -3.99 -19.05
N GLY A 204 17.94 -4.14 -17.97
CA GLY A 204 16.52 -4.44 -17.99
C GLY A 204 16.22 -5.87 -18.46
N GLU A 205 17.21 -6.77 -18.46
CA GLU A 205 16.98 -8.19 -18.71
C GLU A 205 16.24 -8.80 -17.51
N ALA A 206 15.24 -9.64 -17.82
CA ALA A 206 14.53 -10.41 -16.81
C ALA A 206 15.30 -11.70 -16.56
N ASP A 207 15.74 -11.92 -15.32
CA ASP A 207 16.49 -13.11 -14.95
C ASP A 207 15.57 -14.33 -14.85
N ASP A 208 14.44 -14.16 -14.14
CA ASP A 208 13.43 -15.19 -13.95
C ASP A 208 12.04 -14.58 -13.72
N SER A 209 11.01 -15.41 -13.88
CA SER A 209 9.63 -14.99 -13.60
C SER A 209 8.75 -16.15 -13.18
N ALA A 210 7.92 -15.90 -12.17
CA ALA A 210 6.89 -16.81 -11.73
C ALA A 210 5.54 -16.09 -11.68
N SER A 211 4.47 -16.82 -11.98
CA SER A 211 3.12 -16.25 -12.03
C SER A 211 2.13 -17.14 -11.31
N PHE A 212 1.05 -16.54 -10.80
CA PHE A 212 -0.14 -17.27 -10.38
C PHE A 212 -1.41 -16.65 -10.95
N VAL A 213 -2.45 -17.47 -11.06
CA VAL A 213 -3.78 -17.01 -11.45
C VAL A 213 -4.64 -16.74 -10.21
N GLY A 214 -5.31 -15.59 -10.20
CA GLY A 214 -6.17 -15.17 -9.11
C GLY A 214 -7.25 -14.21 -9.60
N SER A 215 -7.87 -13.49 -8.67
CA SER A 215 -8.84 -12.47 -9.05
C SER A 215 -8.21 -11.09 -9.02
N GLY A 216 -8.54 -10.26 -10.01
CA GLY A 216 -8.17 -8.86 -10.02
C GLY A 216 -8.87 -8.07 -8.90
N GLY A 217 -8.23 -7.00 -8.46
CA GLY A 217 -8.76 -6.10 -7.43
C GLY A 217 -7.65 -5.48 -6.60
N ASP A 218 -8.00 -5.08 -5.37
CA ASP A 218 -7.08 -4.52 -4.40
C ASP A 218 -6.13 -5.62 -3.89
N SER A 219 -4.98 -5.72 -4.55
CA SER A 219 -3.86 -6.55 -4.12
C SER A 219 -2.91 -5.71 -3.29
N VAL A 220 -2.50 -6.27 -2.17
CA VAL A 220 -1.41 -5.78 -1.34
C VAL A 220 -0.23 -6.73 -1.49
N VAL A 221 0.96 -6.16 -1.69
CA VAL A 221 2.21 -6.91 -1.85
C VAL A 221 3.12 -6.59 -0.69
N TYR A 222 3.71 -7.64 -0.10
CA TYR A 222 4.82 -7.54 0.83
C TYR A 222 6.06 -8.16 0.21
N VAL A 223 7.23 -7.62 0.51
CA VAL A 223 8.50 -8.12 -0.01
C VAL A 223 9.52 -8.06 1.11
N SER A 224 10.18 -9.18 1.35
CA SER A 224 11.36 -9.30 2.18
C SER A 224 12.60 -9.53 1.32
N ALA A 225 13.72 -9.86 1.96
CA ALA A 225 14.96 -10.17 1.24
C ALA A 225 14.79 -11.37 0.29
N ASN A 226 14.08 -12.40 0.74
CA ASN A 226 13.99 -13.70 0.07
C ASN A 226 12.56 -14.10 -0.34
N SER A 227 11.55 -13.28 -0.03
CA SER A 227 10.15 -13.66 -0.24
C SER A 227 9.35 -12.49 -0.83
N VAL A 228 8.45 -12.80 -1.75
CA VAL A 228 7.42 -11.87 -2.24
C VAL A 228 6.04 -12.46 -1.95
N TYR A 229 5.22 -11.79 -1.14
CA TYR A 229 3.86 -12.21 -0.86
C TYR A 229 2.89 -11.34 -1.65
N VAL A 230 2.09 -11.97 -2.50
CA VAL A 230 1.06 -11.29 -3.28
C VAL A 230 -0.31 -11.72 -2.79
N THR A 231 -1.07 -10.75 -2.28
CA THR A 231 -2.44 -11.00 -1.88
C THR A 231 -3.42 -10.78 -3.03
N TYR A 232 -4.53 -11.49 -3.01
CA TYR A 232 -5.62 -11.30 -3.97
C TYR A 232 -6.97 -11.50 -3.28
N PRO A 233 -8.01 -10.75 -3.66
CA PRO A 233 -9.32 -10.96 -3.06
C PRO A 233 -9.82 -12.38 -3.35
N LYS A 234 -10.47 -13.02 -2.39
CA LYS A 234 -11.23 -14.26 -2.63
C LYS A 234 -12.70 -13.93 -2.44
N PRO A 235 -13.38 -13.42 -3.49
CA PRO A 235 -14.79 -13.11 -3.38
C PRO A 235 -15.57 -14.41 -3.23
N LEU A 236 -16.26 -14.56 -2.11
CA LEU A 236 -17.04 -15.76 -1.82
C LEU A 236 -18.40 -15.74 -2.51
N ASN A 237 -18.94 -16.94 -2.69
CA ASN A 237 -20.27 -17.16 -3.22
C ASN A 237 -21.34 -16.84 -2.17
N ARG A 238 -21.68 -15.55 -2.02
CA ARG A 238 -22.77 -15.12 -1.11
C ARG A 238 -24.08 -15.86 -1.37
N ALA A 239 -24.35 -16.26 -2.61
CA ALA A 239 -25.58 -16.99 -2.95
C ALA A 239 -25.56 -18.41 -2.38
N ASP A 240 -24.44 -19.14 -2.49
CA ASP A 240 -24.27 -20.48 -1.91
C ASP A 240 -24.33 -20.43 -0.39
N MET A 241 -23.78 -19.39 0.24
CA MET A 241 -23.88 -19.19 1.69
C MET A 241 -25.33 -18.96 2.15
N VAL A 242 -26.07 -18.11 1.44
CA VAL A 242 -27.50 -17.90 1.73
C VAL A 242 -28.28 -19.21 1.50
N ALA A 243 -27.95 -19.96 0.46
CA ALA A 243 -28.57 -21.26 0.21
C ALA A 243 -28.25 -22.29 1.31
N GLU A 244 -27.01 -22.35 1.79
CA GLU A 244 -26.58 -23.18 2.92
C GLU A 244 -27.39 -22.84 4.18
N PHE A 245 -27.51 -21.55 4.51
CA PHE A 245 -28.34 -21.07 5.62
C PHE A 245 -29.80 -21.51 5.46
N LEU A 246 -30.39 -21.33 4.28
CA LEU A 246 -31.80 -21.67 4.04
C LEU A 246 -32.07 -23.17 4.21
N VAL A 247 -31.19 -24.02 3.67
CA VAL A 247 -31.35 -25.48 3.73
C VAL A 247 -31.04 -26.01 5.14
N THR A 248 -29.97 -25.53 5.76
CA THR A 248 -29.44 -26.10 7.02
C THR A 248 -30.13 -25.53 8.26
N ASN A 249 -30.49 -24.25 8.25
CA ASN A 249 -31.01 -23.55 9.42
C ASN A 249 -32.50 -23.19 9.31
N GLN A 250 -33.09 -23.26 8.10
CA GLN A 250 -34.45 -22.79 7.86
C GLN A 250 -35.37 -23.85 7.25
N SER A 251 -34.91 -25.10 7.08
CA SER A 251 -35.71 -26.19 6.51
C SER A 251 -37.01 -26.47 7.27
N ASP A 252 -37.03 -26.30 8.60
CA ASP A 252 -38.25 -26.44 9.41
C ASP A 252 -39.31 -25.34 9.13
N ARG A 253 -38.88 -24.20 8.58
CA ARG A 253 -39.73 -23.05 8.28
C ARG A 253 -40.20 -23.05 6.83
N LEU A 254 -39.32 -23.45 5.91
CA LEU A 254 -39.60 -23.55 4.49
C LEU A 254 -40.44 -24.80 4.19
N ASP A 255 -41.18 -24.78 3.08
CA ASP A 255 -41.83 -26.01 2.58
C ASP A 255 -40.82 -26.88 1.80
N ASP A 256 -41.10 -28.18 1.73
CA ASP A 256 -40.22 -29.18 1.10
C ASP A 256 -39.85 -28.80 -0.35
N ASP A 257 -40.80 -28.30 -1.15
CA ASP A 257 -40.55 -27.93 -2.56
C ASP A 257 -39.55 -26.77 -2.65
N THR A 258 -39.61 -25.81 -1.73
CA THR A 258 -38.68 -24.68 -1.67
C THR A 258 -37.28 -25.10 -1.26
N VAL A 259 -37.16 -26.01 -0.28
CA VAL A 259 -35.86 -26.57 0.13
C VAL A 259 -35.22 -27.33 -1.03
N GLU A 260 -35.97 -28.25 -1.65
CA GLU A 260 -35.50 -29.02 -2.82
C GLU A 260 -35.07 -28.10 -3.97
N ARG A 261 -35.83 -27.02 -4.24
CA ARG A 261 -35.47 -26.06 -5.28
C ARG A 261 -34.18 -25.31 -4.97
N ILE A 262 -33.94 -24.93 -3.71
CA ILE A 262 -32.71 -24.24 -3.31
C ILE A 262 -31.51 -25.19 -3.42
N GLU A 263 -31.65 -26.45 -3.01
CA GLU A 263 -30.63 -27.49 -3.21
C GLU A 263 -30.29 -27.68 -4.70
N GLU A 264 -31.31 -27.76 -5.55
CA GLU A 264 -31.11 -27.86 -7.00
C GLU A 264 -30.34 -26.64 -7.57
N ILE A 265 -30.66 -25.42 -7.12
CA ILE A 265 -29.97 -24.20 -7.56
C ILE A 265 -28.49 -24.20 -7.13
N ARG A 266 -28.16 -24.77 -5.96
CA ARG A 266 -26.77 -24.87 -5.49
C ARG A 266 -25.91 -25.71 -6.42
N ASP A 267 -26.47 -26.81 -6.91
CA ASP A 267 -25.77 -27.76 -7.79
C ASP A 267 -25.62 -27.25 -9.23
N TYR A 268 -26.41 -26.25 -9.64
CA TYR A 268 -26.26 -25.67 -10.95
C TYR A 268 -24.99 -24.83 -11.10
N GLU A 269 -24.32 -24.97 -12.23
CA GLU A 269 -23.21 -24.10 -12.68
C GLU A 269 -23.73 -22.76 -13.18
N LEU A 270 -24.24 -21.95 -12.25
CA LEU A 270 -24.75 -20.60 -12.51
C LEU A 270 -23.80 -19.54 -11.96
N SER A 271 -23.81 -18.37 -12.61
CA SER A 271 -23.14 -17.19 -12.05
C SER A 271 -23.70 -16.85 -10.67
N GLN A 272 -22.89 -16.24 -9.81
CA GLN A 272 -23.27 -15.70 -8.50
C GLN A 272 -24.58 -14.91 -8.54
N ARG A 273 -24.68 -14.03 -9.54
CA ARG A 273 -25.84 -13.15 -9.74
C ARG A 273 -27.09 -13.96 -10.09
N SER A 274 -26.95 -14.99 -10.91
CA SER A 274 -28.04 -15.87 -11.34
C SER A 274 -28.51 -16.75 -10.18
N LYS A 275 -27.59 -17.39 -9.43
CA LYS A 275 -27.92 -18.17 -8.24
C LYS A 275 -28.70 -17.33 -7.24
N ARG A 276 -28.21 -16.13 -6.92
CA ARG A 276 -28.90 -15.19 -6.01
C ARG A 276 -30.32 -14.87 -6.49
N PHE A 277 -30.51 -14.64 -7.79
CA PHE A 277 -31.83 -14.33 -8.35
C PHE A 277 -32.79 -15.52 -8.24
N GLU A 278 -32.33 -16.73 -8.56
CA GLU A 278 -33.15 -17.94 -8.49
C GLU A 278 -33.48 -18.31 -7.03
N ILE A 279 -32.53 -18.16 -6.10
CA ILE A 279 -32.78 -18.36 -4.66
C ILE A 279 -33.82 -17.37 -4.15
N GLN A 280 -33.67 -16.07 -4.47
CA GLN A 280 -34.64 -15.06 -4.08
C GLN A 280 -36.04 -15.38 -4.62
N ARG A 281 -36.11 -15.84 -5.87
CA ARG A 281 -37.37 -16.23 -6.50
C ARG A 281 -38.04 -17.42 -5.81
N ALA A 282 -37.27 -18.41 -5.35
CA ALA A 282 -37.78 -19.54 -4.59
C ALA A 282 -38.41 -19.06 -3.27
N ILE A 283 -37.70 -18.20 -2.53
CA ILE A 283 -38.19 -17.60 -1.28
C ILE A 283 -39.45 -16.76 -1.53
N ASP A 284 -39.45 -15.90 -2.55
CA ASP A 284 -40.60 -15.04 -2.88
C ASP A 284 -41.83 -15.89 -3.24
N SER A 285 -41.63 -17.02 -3.92
CA SER A 285 -42.69 -17.97 -4.27
C SER A 285 -43.31 -18.63 -3.03
N TRP A 286 -42.47 -19.10 -2.10
CA TRP A 286 -42.92 -19.63 -0.81
C TRP A 286 -43.70 -18.59 0.00
N LEU A 287 -43.14 -17.39 0.16
CA LEU A 287 -43.78 -16.29 0.89
C LEU A 287 -45.14 -15.93 0.29
N ALA A 288 -45.28 -15.97 -1.04
CA ALA A 288 -46.54 -15.71 -1.73
C ALA A 288 -47.64 -16.73 -1.40
N GLY A 289 -47.26 -17.96 -1.01
CA GLY A 289 -48.18 -19.00 -0.54
C GLY A 289 -48.74 -18.76 0.87
N LEU A 290 -48.07 -17.94 1.68
CA LEU A 290 -48.48 -17.63 3.06
C LEU A 290 -49.52 -16.50 3.12
N ASN A 291 -50.31 -16.47 4.21
CA ASN A 291 -51.22 -15.36 4.48
C ASN A 291 -50.47 -14.09 4.93
N ASP A 292 -51.11 -12.92 4.92
CA ASP A 292 -50.44 -11.64 5.20
C ASP A 292 -49.75 -11.56 6.57
N SER A 293 -50.29 -12.20 7.60
CA SER A 293 -49.69 -12.19 8.94
C SER A 293 -48.50 -13.13 9.00
N GLU A 294 -48.68 -14.37 8.56
CA GLU A 294 -47.64 -15.40 8.51
C GLU A 294 -46.47 -14.96 7.64
N ARG A 295 -46.76 -14.36 6.47
CA ARG A 295 -45.73 -13.85 5.55
C ARG A 295 -44.86 -12.79 6.21
N ARG A 296 -45.45 -11.82 6.92
CA ARG A 296 -44.70 -10.75 7.61
C ARG A 296 -43.91 -11.26 8.80
N GLU A 297 -44.37 -12.33 9.44
CA GLU A 297 -43.66 -12.98 10.53
C GLU A 297 -42.47 -13.78 9.98
N ALA A 298 -42.72 -14.62 8.97
CA ALA A 298 -41.73 -15.42 8.28
C ALA A 298 -40.61 -14.58 7.66
N ASP A 299 -40.94 -13.51 6.93
CA ASP A 299 -39.94 -12.63 6.30
C ASP A 299 -39.04 -11.95 7.34
N ARG A 300 -39.62 -11.43 8.43
CA ARG A 300 -38.85 -10.83 9.53
C ARG A 300 -37.95 -11.85 10.22
N ALA A 301 -38.50 -13.01 10.58
CA ALA A 301 -37.75 -14.06 11.24
C ALA A 301 -36.61 -14.56 10.36
N LEU A 302 -36.83 -14.68 9.05
CA LEU A 302 -35.79 -15.08 8.11
C LEU A 302 -34.65 -14.05 8.03
N GLN A 303 -34.98 -12.75 8.03
CA GLN A 303 -33.98 -11.68 8.03
C GLN A 303 -33.19 -11.64 9.35
N GLU A 304 -33.86 -11.74 10.49
CA GLU A 304 -33.24 -11.77 11.82
C GLU A 304 -32.32 -12.99 11.98
N ASP A 305 -32.79 -14.18 11.60
CA ASP A 305 -32.00 -15.41 11.65
C ASP A 305 -30.83 -15.39 10.68
N LEU A 306 -31.00 -14.79 9.48
CA LEU A 306 -29.90 -14.63 8.52
C LEU A 306 -28.84 -13.68 9.06
N GLN A 307 -29.23 -12.59 9.71
CA GLN A 307 -28.29 -11.66 10.32
C GLN A 307 -27.52 -12.34 11.46
N ALA A 308 -28.20 -13.11 12.32
CA ALA A 308 -27.56 -13.89 13.38
C ALA A 308 -26.58 -14.94 12.82
N TRP A 309 -27.03 -15.72 11.84
CA TRP A 309 -26.19 -16.70 11.16
C TRP A 309 -24.99 -16.05 10.47
N ALA A 310 -25.20 -14.89 9.82
CA ALA A 310 -24.14 -14.13 9.19
C ALA A 310 -23.13 -13.59 10.21
N ALA A 311 -23.55 -13.22 11.42
CA ALA A 311 -22.65 -12.79 12.48
C ALA A 311 -21.71 -13.93 12.88
N ASP A 312 -22.24 -15.15 13.06
CA ASP A 312 -21.48 -16.34 13.40
C ASP A 312 -20.57 -16.83 12.26
N ASN A 313 -20.92 -16.51 11.01
CA ASN A 313 -20.20 -16.94 9.81
C ASN A 313 -19.43 -15.80 9.11
N LYS A 314 -19.25 -14.63 9.75
CA LYS A 314 -18.78 -13.42 9.05
C LYS A 314 -17.46 -13.58 8.30
N ARG A 315 -16.54 -14.34 8.89
CA ARG A 315 -15.20 -14.66 8.37
C ARG A 315 -15.23 -15.54 7.11
N ARG A 316 -16.40 -16.06 6.73
CA ARG A 316 -16.65 -16.81 5.50
C ARG A 316 -17.20 -15.96 4.37
N PHE A 317 -17.53 -14.67 4.54
CA PHE A 317 -18.10 -13.83 3.47
C PHE A 317 -17.06 -13.08 2.63
N GLN A 318 -15.88 -12.85 3.18
CA GLN A 318 -14.77 -12.22 2.49
C GLN A 318 -13.47 -12.81 3.03
N ARG A 319 -12.60 -13.22 2.11
CA ARG A 319 -11.25 -13.70 2.41
C ARG A 319 -10.26 -13.03 1.48
N THR A 320 -9.01 -13.03 1.88
CA THR A 320 -7.85 -12.68 1.08
C THR A 320 -7.04 -13.95 0.86
N GLY A 321 -6.81 -14.30 -0.40
CA GLY A 321 -5.82 -15.31 -0.79
C GLY A 321 -4.42 -14.70 -0.75
N ILE A 322 -3.44 -15.53 -0.44
CA ILE A 322 -2.03 -15.15 -0.35
C ILE A 322 -1.24 -16.19 -1.16
N VAL A 323 -0.36 -15.74 -2.04
CA VAL A 323 0.66 -16.59 -2.68
C VAL A 323 2.03 -16.06 -2.28
N ALA A 324 2.86 -16.92 -1.70
CA ALA A 324 4.26 -16.63 -1.45
C ALA A 324 5.09 -17.01 -2.69
N PHE A 325 6.10 -16.21 -2.96
CA PHE A 325 7.13 -16.49 -3.95
C PHE A 325 8.47 -16.52 -3.25
N ASP A 326 9.19 -17.60 -3.43
CA ASP A 326 10.55 -17.75 -2.91
C ASP A 326 11.53 -17.16 -3.92
N VAL A 327 12.43 -16.32 -3.44
CA VAL A 327 13.49 -15.67 -4.21
C VAL A 327 14.83 -16.16 -3.70
N GLU A 328 15.61 -16.77 -4.58
CA GLU A 328 16.95 -17.27 -4.27
C GLU A 328 18.02 -16.50 -5.07
N GLY A 329 19.15 -16.22 -4.43
CA GLY A 329 20.31 -15.62 -5.09
C GLY A 329 20.11 -14.18 -5.53
N ALA A 330 19.34 -13.39 -4.78
CA ALA A 330 19.06 -11.98 -5.06
C ALA A 330 20.31 -11.09 -5.23
N ASP A 331 21.42 -11.47 -4.61
CA ASP A 331 22.73 -10.81 -4.66
C ASP A 331 23.69 -11.40 -5.71
N THR A 332 23.18 -12.29 -6.58
CA THR A 332 23.94 -12.99 -7.61
C THR A 332 23.54 -12.55 -9.02
N ASP A 333 24.34 -12.92 -10.02
CA ASP A 333 24.07 -12.59 -11.44
C ASP A 333 22.91 -13.42 -12.05
N ALA A 334 22.20 -14.24 -11.28
CA ALA A 334 21.12 -15.09 -11.77
C ALA A 334 20.08 -15.39 -10.66
N PRO A 335 19.35 -14.37 -10.16
CA PRO A 335 18.30 -14.57 -9.18
C PRO A 335 17.15 -15.38 -9.78
N SER A 336 16.64 -16.36 -9.03
CA SER A 336 15.48 -17.16 -9.43
C SER A 336 14.27 -16.86 -8.55
N VAL A 337 13.07 -17.00 -9.12
CA VAL A 337 11.82 -16.80 -8.40
C VAL A 337 10.85 -17.94 -8.70
N GLU A 338 10.32 -18.55 -7.65
CA GLU A 338 9.33 -19.63 -7.77
C GLU A 338 8.07 -19.31 -6.96
N ALA A 339 6.90 -19.60 -7.52
CA ALA A 339 5.65 -19.53 -6.75
C ALA A 339 5.57 -20.74 -5.81
N GLY A 340 5.51 -20.47 -4.51
CA GLY A 340 5.55 -21.48 -3.45
C GLY A 340 4.20 -21.64 -2.76
N ALA A 341 4.20 -21.39 -1.45
CA ALA A 341 3.06 -21.60 -0.57
C ALA A 341 1.82 -20.79 -0.97
N THR A 342 0.64 -21.29 -0.60
CA THR A 342 -0.62 -20.59 -0.86
C THR A 342 -1.57 -20.75 0.32
N GLY A 343 -2.00 -19.63 0.89
CA GLY A 343 -2.91 -19.58 2.03
C GLY A 343 -4.11 -18.67 1.80
N SER A 344 -4.96 -18.56 2.82
CA SER A 344 -6.00 -17.54 2.85
C SER A 344 -6.51 -17.21 4.24
N VAL A 345 -6.71 -15.91 4.50
CA VAL A 345 -7.26 -15.39 5.76
C VAL A 345 -8.60 -14.69 5.53
N PRO A 346 -9.49 -14.65 6.53
CA PRO A 346 -10.68 -13.79 6.52
C PRO A 346 -10.35 -12.30 6.37
N GLY A 347 -11.30 -11.54 5.82
CA GLY A 347 -11.19 -10.09 5.71
C GLY A 347 -10.33 -9.60 4.54
N ARG A 348 -9.95 -8.32 4.58
CA ARG A 348 -9.03 -7.68 3.62
C ARG A 348 -7.95 -6.87 4.35
N PRO A 349 -6.68 -6.90 3.90
CA PRO A 349 -5.64 -6.00 4.41
C PRO A 349 -5.91 -4.55 3.99
N LEU A 350 -5.35 -3.58 4.73
CA LEU A 350 -5.48 -2.16 4.41
C LEU A 350 -4.49 -1.73 3.33
N ASN A 351 -3.20 -2.00 3.54
CA ASN A 351 -2.09 -1.63 2.66
C ASN A 351 -0.86 -2.47 3.02
N GLN A 352 0.30 -2.17 2.42
CA GLN A 352 1.53 -2.97 2.63
C GLN A 352 1.90 -3.12 4.11
N PHE A 353 1.68 -2.11 4.94
CA PHE A 353 1.99 -2.14 6.38
C PHE A 353 1.07 -3.06 7.20
N SER A 354 -0.02 -3.55 6.60
CA SER A 354 -0.85 -4.61 7.19
C SER A 354 -0.22 -5.99 7.06
N LEU A 355 0.90 -6.11 6.34
CA LEU A 355 1.63 -7.33 6.09
C LEU A 355 3.03 -7.21 6.69
N ASP A 356 3.54 -8.31 7.22
CA ASP A 356 4.89 -8.43 7.72
C ASP A 356 5.40 -9.88 7.67
N GLU A 357 6.73 -10.06 7.64
CA GLU A 357 7.40 -11.36 7.75
C GLU A 357 8.50 -11.28 8.80
N ARG A 358 8.54 -12.25 9.71
CA ARG A 358 9.63 -12.38 10.69
C ARG A 358 9.88 -13.83 11.01
N ASP A 359 11.15 -14.25 11.00
CA ASP A 359 11.57 -15.60 11.35
C ASP A 359 10.82 -16.73 10.59
N GLY A 360 10.39 -16.46 9.34
CA GLY A 360 9.63 -17.39 8.50
C GLY A 360 8.11 -17.33 8.71
N GLU A 361 7.62 -16.53 9.65
CA GLU A 361 6.21 -16.33 9.93
C GLU A 361 5.66 -15.15 9.13
N PHE A 362 4.56 -15.37 8.41
CA PHE A 362 3.84 -14.32 7.70
C PHE A 362 2.70 -13.78 8.56
N ARG A 363 2.65 -12.46 8.74
CA ARG A 363 1.75 -11.78 9.68
C ARG A 363 0.86 -10.82 8.90
N ILE A 364 -0.45 -10.91 9.10
CA ILE A 364 -1.43 -10.12 8.35
C ILE A 364 -2.58 -9.60 9.21
N ALA A 365 -2.76 -8.29 9.21
CA ALA A 365 -3.90 -7.62 9.81
C ALA A 365 -4.99 -7.33 8.75
N THR A 366 -6.25 -7.59 9.08
CA THR A 366 -7.38 -7.51 8.15
C THR A 366 -8.62 -6.91 8.77
N THR A 367 -9.44 -6.25 7.94
CA THR A 367 -10.82 -5.89 8.29
C THR A 367 -11.79 -6.91 7.70
N VAL A 368 -12.59 -7.51 8.57
CA VAL A 368 -13.75 -8.34 8.21
C VAL A 368 -14.98 -7.43 8.11
N ASP A 369 -15.43 -7.19 6.88
CA ASP A 369 -16.60 -6.35 6.64
C ASP A 369 -17.88 -6.96 7.22
N GLY A 370 -18.79 -6.07 7.62
CA GLY A 370 -20.16 -6.45 7.93
C GLY A 370 -20.91 -6.99 6.71
N ALA A 371 -21.63 -8.09 6.88
CA ALA A 371 -22.52 -8.67 5.87
C ALA A 371 -23.93 -8.78 6.45
N PHE A 372 -24.96 -8.56 5.62
CA PHE A 372 -26.37 -8.68 6.06
C PHE A 372 -26.71 -7.84 7.30
N GLY A 373 -26.07 -6.67 7.45
CA GLY A 373 -26.29 -5.77 8.59
C GLY A 373 -25.51 -6.14 9.86
N THR A 374 -24.56 -7.07 9.80
CA THR A 374 -23.64 -7.32 10.92
C THR A 374 -22.61 -6.20 11.03
N ASP A 375 -22.01 -6.08 12.21
CA ASP A 375 -20.89 -5.18 12.44
C ASP A 375 -19.58 -5.71 11.84
N SER A 376 -18.73 -4.78 11.41
CA SER A 376 -17.34 -5.07 11.03
C SER A 376 -16.48 -5.36 12.25
N GLU A 377 -15.41 -6.12 12.04
CA GLU A 377 -14.40 -6.44 13.04
C GLU A 377 -13.03 -6.46 12.37
N ASN A 378 -11.97 -6.42 13.17
CA ASN A 378 -10.60 -6.49 12.70
C ASN A 378 -9.90 -7.68 13.34
N ASP A 379 -9.12 -8.38 12.53
CA ASP A 379 -8.42 -9.59 12.92
C ASP A 379 -6.96 -9.46 12.52
N LEU A 380 -6.07 -10.11 13.27
CA LEU A 380 -4.66 -10.32 12.92
C LEU A 380 -4.41 -11.82 12.90
N TYR A 381 -3.70 -12.30 11.89
CA TYR A 381 -3.33 -13.70 11.71
C TYR A 381 -1.81 -13.83 11.62
N VAL A 382 -1.29 -14.88 12.24
CA VAL A 382 0.09 -15.36 12.07
C VAL A 382 0.03 -16.69 11.33
N LEU A 383 0.82 -16.81 10.28
CA LEU A 383 0.85 -17.95 9.38
C LEU A 383 2.26 -18.51 9.28
N ASP A 384 2.37 -19.83 9.17
CA ASP A 384 3.64 -20.53 8.99
C ASP A 384 4.21 -20.33 7.57
N GLU A 385 5.36 -20.96 7.30
CA GLU A 385 6.02 -20.99 5.98
C GLU A 385 5.13 -21.58 4.87
N ASN A 386 4.15 -22.43 5.20
CA ASN A 386 3.19 -23.02 4.27
C ASN A 386 1.96 -22.13 4.06
N LEU A 387 1.91 -20.96 4.71
CA LEU A 387 0.76 -20.07 4.80
C LEU A 387 -0.48 -20.73 5.41
N ASP A 388 -0.27 -21.67 6.34
CA ASP A 388 -1.29 -22.20 7.24
C ASP A 388 -1.39 -21.32 8.49
N VAL A 389 -2.61 -21.04 8.96
CA VAL A 389 -2.83 -20.17 10.13
C VAL A 389 -2.43 -20.90 11.41
N GLU A 390 -1.41 -20.39 12.12
CA GLU A 390 -0.96 -20.91 13.41
C GLU A 390 -1.63 -20.19 14.58
N GLY A 391 -1.76 -18.87 14.49
CA GLY A 391 -2.36 -18.03 15.53
C GLY A 391 -3.24 -16.92 14.98
N SER A 392 -4.11 -16.38 15.84
CA SER A 392 -4.94 -15.24 15.45
C SER A 392 -5.46 -14.45 16.64
N VAL A 393 -5.49 -13.14 16.49
CA VAL A 393 -6.30 -12.21 17.29
C VAL A 393 -7.52 -11.82 16.48
N LYS A 394 -8.71 -11.92 17.07
CA LYS A 394 -9.98 -11.70 16.35
C LYS A 394 -10.88 -10.73 17.10
N GLY A 395 -11.68 -9.97 16.36
CA GLY A 395 -12.73 -9.14 16.94
C GLY A 395 -12.27 -7.81 17.53
N MET A 396 -11.12 -7.28 17.08
CA MET A 396 -10.64 -5.95 17.46
C MET A 396 -11.54 -4.87 16.84
N GLY A 397 -11.87 -3.84 17.61
CA GLY A 397 -12.62 -2.68 17.12
C GLY A 397 -13.96 -3.04 16.50
N ILE A 398 -14.92 -3.55 17.29
CA ILE A 398 -16.25 -3.89 16.79
C ILE A 398 -16.91 -2.64 16.19
N THR A 399 -17.44 -2.77 14.99
CA THR A 399 -18.00 -1.70 14.13
C THR A 399 -16.98 -0.76 13.50
N GLU A 400 -15.68 -1.02 13.68
CA GLU A 400 -14.57 -0.20 13.20
C GLU A 400 -13.83 -0.92 12.07
N ARG A 401 -12.90 -0.21 11.42
CA ARG A 401 -11.99 -0.75 10.40
C ARG A 401 -10.56 -0.34 10.72
N ILE A 402 -9.59 -1.09 10.22
CA ILE A 402 -8.18 -0.73 10.31
C ILE A 402 -7.92 0.56 9.51
N TYR A 403 -7.16 1.47 10.11
CA TYR A 403 -6.69 2.72 9.50
C TYR A 403 -5.16 2.81 9.44
N SER A 404 -4.47 2.11 10.33
CA SER A 404 -3.02 1.97 10.28
C SER A 404 -2.59 0.69 10.99
N VAL A 405 -1.46 0.15 10.56
CA VAL A 405 -0.79 -1.00 11.17
C VAL A 405 0.70 -0.72 11.14
N ARG A 406 1.41 -1.09 12.20
CA ARG A 406 2.87 -1.13 12.20
C ARG A 406 3.34 -2.33 13.01
N TYR A 407 4.24 -3.10 12.43
CA TYR A 407 4.95 -4.17 13.10
C TYR A 407 6.31 -3.67 13.58
N THR A 408 6.70 -4.05 14.80
CA THR A 408 8.02 -3.85 15.39
C THR A 408 8.36 -5.10 16.18
N ASP A 409 9.33 -5.87 15.69
CA ASP A 409 9.74 -7.12 16.34
C ASP A 409 8.56 -8.07 16.62
N ASP A 410 8.29 -8.34 17.90
CA ASP A 410 7.24 -9.20 18.43
C ASP A 410 5.93 -8.45 18.69
N GLU A 411 5.80 -7.21 18.24
CA GLU A 411 4.62 -6.39 18.50
C GLU A 411 3.98 -5.90 17.20
N ALA A 412 2.65 -5.81 17.21
CA ALA A 412 1.89 -5.08 16.20
C ALA A 412 1.03 -4.00 16.84
N TYR A 413 1.16 -2.79 16.31
CA TYR A 413 0.31 -1.66 16.64
C TYR A 413 -0.77 -1.51 15.59
N VAL A 414 -2.03 -1.65 16.01
CA VAL A 414 -3.18 -1.61 15.11
C VAL A 414 -4.09 -0.47 15.51
N VAL A 415 -4.45 0.34 14.54
CA VAL A 415 -5.28 1.52 14.73
C VAL A 415 -6.62 1.26 14.07
N THR A 416 -7.71 1.25 14.84
CA THR A 416 -9.07 0.99 14.31
C THR A 416 -10.00 2.15 14.57
N PHE A 417 -10.75 2.62 13.56
CA PHE A 417 -11.56 3.83 13.73
C PHE A 417 -12.98 3.74 13.17
N ARG A 418 -13.92 4.33 13.91
CA ARG A 418 -15.25 4.75 13.44
C ARG A 418 -15.59 6.19 13.87
N ARG A 419 -15.22 6.59 15.10
CA ARG A 419 -15.44 7.92 15.70
C ARG A 419 -14.42 8.26 16.80
N ILE A 420 -13.98 7.25 17.53
CA ILE A 420 -12.87 7.25 18.47
C ILE A 420 -11.95 6.13 17.99
N ASP A 421 -10.64 6.34 18.09
CA ASP A 421 -9.62 5.42 17.61
C ASP A 421 -8.98 4.71 18.81
N PRO A 422 -9.30 3.43 19.06
CA PRO A 422 -8.40 2.58 19.83
C PRO A 422 -7.11 2.28 19.05
N PHE A 423 -6.00 2.70 19.65
CA PHE A 423 -4.66 2.19 19.39
C PHE A 423 -4.50 0.88 20.17
N HIS A 424 -4.40 -0.25 19.46
CA HIS A 424 -4.20 -1.59 20.03
C HIS A 424 -2.73 -1.96 19.97
N VAL A 425 -2.21 -2.54 21.05
CA VAL A 425 -0.90 -3.19 21.11
C VAL A 425 -1.14 -4.69 21.15
N VAL A 426 -0.61 -5.42 20.17
CA VAL A 426 -0.77 -6.86 20.02
C VAL A 426 0.60 -7.53 20.20
N ASP A 427 0.68 -8.45 21.16
CA ASP A 427 1.83 -9.32 21.37
C ASP A 427 1.78 -10.50 20.40
N LEU A 428 2.91 -10.71 19.72
CA LEU A 428 3.17 -11.72 18.71
C LEU A 428 4.37 -12.59 19.10
N SER A 429 4.88 -12.49 20.33
CA SER A 429 6.01 -13.29 20.81
C SER A 429 5.73 -14.79 20.90
N ASP A 430 4.44 -15.18 20.96
CA ASP A 430 3.94 -16.54 20.80
C ASP A 430 3.03 -16.60 19.57
N ALA A 431 3.58 -17.08 18.45
CA ALA A 431 2.91 -17.18 17.16
C ALA A 431 1.63 -18.04 17.19
N GLU A 432 1.56 -19.06 18.05
CA GLU A 432 0.38 -19.93 18.19
C GLU A 432 -0.73 -19.25 19.01
N ASN A 433 -0.37 -18.30 19.88
CA ASN A 433 -1.29 -17.62 20.78
C ASN A 433 -1.02 -16.11 20.90
N PRO A 434 -1.15 -15.34 19.79
CA PRO A 434 -1.02 -13.90 19.83
C PRO A 434 -2.19 -13.29 20.63
N THR A 435 -1.93 -12.19 21.35
CA THR A 435 -2.95 -11.55 22.20
C THR A 435 -2.92 -10.03 22.14
N VAL A 436 -4.07 -9.39 22.35
CA VAL A 436 -4.10 -7.93 22.58
C VAL A 436 -3.62 -7.67 24.00
N GLU A 437 -2.49 -6.99 24.15
CA GLU A 437 -1.94 -6.64 25.47
C GLU A 437 -2.51 -5.34 26.00
N GLY A 438 -2.66 -4.32 25.14
CA GLY A 438 -3.06 -2.98 25.53
C GLY A 438 -3.99 -2.31 24.53
N GLU A 439 -4.80 -1.37 25.02
CA GLU A 439 -5.70 -0.55 24.21
C GLU A 439 -5.73 0.89 24.75
N LEU A 440 -5.53 1.88 23.88
CA LEU A 440 -5.61 3.29 24.21
C LEU A 440 -6.59 4.01 23.28
N LYS A 441 -7.68 4.55 23.84
CA LYS A 441 -8.70 5.28 23.06
C LYS A 441 -8.44 6.78 23.06
N LEU A 442 -8.40 7.36 21.87
CA LEU A 442 -8.23 8.81 21.68
C LEU A 442 -9.21 9.35 20.62
N PRO A 443 -9.57 10.65 20.71
CA PRO A 443 -10.24 11.32 19.61
C PRO A 443 -9.33 11.43 18.38
N GLY A 444 -9.95 11.54 17.20
CA GLY A 444 -9.26 11.44 15.92
C GLY A 444 -8.84 10.01 15.59
N PHE A 445 -8.02 9.84 14.56
CA PHE A 445 -7.38 8.58 14.22
C PHE A 445 -5.99 8.77 13.62
N SER A 446 -5.12 7.77 13.74
CA SER A 446 -3.84 7.72 13.01
C SER A 446 -3.98 6.97 11.68
N SER A 447 -3.54 7.57 10.58
CA SER A 447 -3.50 6.91 9.26
C SER A 447 -2.11 6.37 8.91
N TYR A 448 -1.07 6.83 9.60
CA TYR A 448 0.29 6.37 9.46
C TYR A 448 0.97 6.26 10.83
N LEU A 449 1.67 5.15 11.06
CA LEU A 449 2.44 4.88 12.27
C LEU A 449 3.92 4.73 11.90
N HIS A 450 4.80 5.40 12.67
CA HIS A 450 6.25 5.34 12.48
C HIS A 450 6.97 5.10 13.81
N PRO A 451 7.77 4.04 13.94
CA PRO A 451 8.59 3.82 15.14
C PRO A 451 9.67 4.90 15.29
N LEU A 452 9.68 5.62 16.41
CA LEU A 452 10.73 6.58 16.76
C LEU A 452 11.86 5.92 17.57
N SER A 453 11.51 4.94 18.40
CA SER A 453 12.39 4.05 19.17
C SER A 453 11.63 2.77 19.53
N GLU A 454 12.27 1.83 20.23
CA GLU A 454 11.63 0.60 20.75
C GLU A 454 10.36 0.94 21.57
N ASP A 455 10.42 1.97 22.43
CA ASP A 455 9.31 2.32 23.32
C ASP A 455 8.40 3.46 22.81
N ARG A 456 8.60 3.96 21.57
CA ARG A 456 7.89 5.18 21.10
C ARG A 456 7.42 5.06 19.67
N ILE A 457 6.12 5.25 19.45
CA ILE A 457 5.49 5.23 18.12
C ILE A 457 4.86 6.58 17.81
N LEU A 458 5.21 7.18 16.67
CA LEU A 458 4.55 8.36 16.14
C LEU A 458 3.33 7.95 15.31
N GLY A 459 2.15 8.43 15.69
CA GLY A 459 0.96 8.46 14.87
C GLY A 459 0.80 9.80 14.15
N VAL A 460 0.54 9.73 12.84
CA VAL A 460 0.13 10.85 11.99
C VAL A 460 -1.26 10.55 11.45
N GLY A 461 -2.20 11.46 11.65
CA GLY A 461 -3.55 11.30 11.12
C GLY A 461 -4.41 12.54 11.28
N GLU A 462 -5.66 12.38 11.72
CA GLU A 462 -6.66 13.44 11.69
C GLU A 462 -7.53 13.47 12.95
N GLU A 463 -7.83 14.66 13.46
CA GLU A 463 -8.90 14.93 14.43
C GLU A 463 -9.72 16.13 13.96
N ASP A 464 -11.05 16.01 13.94
CA ASP A 464 -11.98 17.08 13.54
C ASP A 464 -11.64 17.78 12.20
N GLY A 465 -11.12 17.01 11.22
CA GLY A 465 -10.73 17.53 9.91
C GLY A 465 -9.39 18.27 9.89
N LYS A 466 -8.57 18.09 10.94
CA LYS A 466 -7.25 18.70 11.10
C LYS A 466 -6.17 17.64 11.31
N VAL A 467 -4.97 17.88 10.81
CA VAL A 467 -3.82 16.98 10.99
C VAL A 467 -3.49 16.88 12.47
N LYS A 468 -3.41 15.66 12.99
CA LYS A 468 -3.02 15.34 14.36
C LYS A 468 -1.77 14.48 14.38
N LEU A 469 -0.86 14.81 15.27
CA LEU A 469 0.34 14.06 15.61
C LEU A 469 0.22 13.57 17.05
N VAL A 470 0.57 12.32 17.30
CA VAL A 470 0.57 11.71 18.62
C VAL A 470 1.82 10.88 18.77
N VAL A 471 2.56 11.02 19.87
CA VAL A 471 3.59 10.07 20.25
C VAL A 471 3.03 9.17 21.34
N PHE A 472 2.96 7.89 21.03
CA PHE A 472 2.56 6.83 21.94
C PHE A 472 3.80 6.31 22.68
N ASP A 473 3.73 6.28 24.01
CA ASP A 473 4.67 5.56 24.87
C ASP A 473 4.13 4.13 25.07
N VAL A 474 4.92 3.16 24.61
CA VAL A 474 4.61 1.73 24.64
C VAL A 474 5.62 0.94 25.49
N SER A 475 6.40 1.62 26.34
CA SER A 475 7.35 0.97 27.27
C SER A 475 6.70 -0.02 28.24
N GLU A 476 5.39 0.14 28.49
CA GLU A 476 4.54 -0.86 29.12
C GLU A 476 3.41 -1.24 28.14
N PRO A 477 3.60 -2.26 27.27
CA PRO A 477 2.67 -2.63 26.19
C PRO A 477 1.23 -2.89 26.65
N SER A 478 1.07 -3.37 27.88
CA SER A 478 -0.26 -3.61 28.48
C SER A 478 -1.02 -2.33 28.89
N ASN A 479 -0.34 -1.19 28.92
CA ASN A 479 -0.89 0.11 29.31
C ASN A 479 -0.25 1.25 28.49
N PRO A 480 -0.47 1.29 27.16
CA PRO A 480 0.09 2.33 26.30
C PRO A 480 -0.48 3.70 26.68
N THR A 481 0.35 4.74 26.62
CA THR A 481 -0.06 6.11 26.98
C THR A 481 0.30 7.13 25.91
N VAL A 482 -0.32 8.31 25.96
CA VAL A 482 0.11 9.45 25.14
C VAL A 482 1.24 10.16 25.86
N GLU A 483 2.43 10.16 25.27
CA GLU A 483 3.55 10.98 25.74
C GLU A 483 3.30 12.46 25.41
N THR A 484 2.91 12.73 24.16
CA THR A 484 2.62 14.08 23.66
C THR A 484 1.72 14.01 22.43
N ASP A 485 0.93 15.06 22.19
CA ASP A 485 0.14 15.21 20.99
C ASP A 485 0.10 16.66 20.50
N ARG A 486 -0.20 16.84 19.22
CA ARG A 486 -0.29 18.14 18.57
C ARG A 486 -1.30 18.12 17.43
N ILE A 487 -2.19 19.10 17.41
CA ILE A 487 -3.11 19.36 16.30
C ILE A 487 -2.61 20.57 15.52
N LEU A 488 -2.52 20.44 14.20
CA LEU A 488 -2.15 21.52 13.30
C LEU A 488 -3.41 22.21 12.77
N GLU A 489 -3.29 23.46 12.33
CA GLU A 489 -4.37 24.15 11.62
C GLU A 489 -4.48 23.73 10.13
N GLU A 490 -3.83 22.61 9.78
CA GLU A 490 -3.80 22.04 8.44
C GLU A 490 -4.84 20.93 8.29
N ARG A 491 -5.43 20.80 7.10
CA ARG A 491 -6.51 19.82 6.85
C ARG A 491 -6.04 18.48 6.33
N TRP A 492 -4.80 18.40 5.85
CA TRP A 492 -4.26 17.22 5.20
C TRP A 492 -2.74 17.20 5.32
N SER A 493 -2.17 16.01 5.26
CA SER A 493 -0.72 15.78 5.15
C SER A 493 -0.45 14.86 3.97
N ALA A 494 0.63 15.10 3.23
CA ALA A 494 0.99 14.25 2.09
C ALA A 494 1.34 12.80 2.52
N VAL A 495 1.63 12.59 3.81
CA VAL A 495 1.83 11.25 4.39
C VAL A 495 0.58 10.37 4.27
N GLY A 496 -0.61 10.96 4.32
CA GLY A 496 -1.86 10.23 4.11
C GLY A 496 -2.05 9.75 2.67
N GLU A 497 -1.34 10.33 1.70
CA GLU A 497 -1.30 9.85 0.31
C GLU A 497 -0.16 8.84 0.09
N SER A 498 0.99 9.05 0.73
CA SER A 498 2.20 8.26 0.53
C SER A 498 3.16 8.41 1.71
N HIS A 499 3.53 7.30 2.34
CA HIS A 499 4.48 7.28 3.47
C HIS A 499 5.84 7.88 3.11
N HIS A 500 6.28 7.82 1.85
CA HIS A 500 7.51 8.45 1.37
C HIS A 500 7.58 9.97 1.59
N ALA A 501 6.45 10.63 1.89
CA ALA A 501 6.42 12.05 2.23
C ALA A 501 7.04 12.36 3.61
N PHE A 502 7.06 11.38 4.51
CA PHE A 502 7.65 11.48 5.84
C PHE A 502 9.16 11.22 5.77
N LEU A 503 9.96 12.01 6.48
CA LEU A 503 11.41 11.80 6.58
C LEU A 503 11.86 11.96 8.04
N LEU A 504 12.51 10.95 8.59
CA LEU A 504 13.11 10.97 9.92
C LEU A 504 14.60 11.31 9.85
N ASP A 505 15.05 12.27 10.67
CA ASP A 505 16.46 12.53 10.94
C ASP A 505 16.77 12.23 12.41
N ARG A 506 17.31 11.03 12.66
CA ARG A 506 17.74 10.61 14.00
C ARG A 506 18.96 11.36 14.54
N ARG A 507 19.81 11.93 13.67
CA ARG A 507 21.02 12.64 14.09
C ARG A 507 20.68 13.99 14.71
N HIS A 508 19.72 14.69 14.13
CA HIS A 508 19.24 15.98 14.63
C HIS A 508 18.03 15.84 15.56
N GLY A 509 17.45 14.63 15.71
CA GLY A 509 16.30 14.40 16.57
C GLY A 509 15.02 15.05 16.02
N VAL A 510 14.91 15.15 14.69
CA VAL A 510 13.77 15.76 14.01
C VAL A 510 13.12 14.83 12.99
N PHE A 511 11.88 15.15 12.61
CA PHE A 511 11.29 14.63 11.39
C PHE A 511 10.66 15.74 10.56
N PHE A 512 10.65 15.54 9.25
CA PHE A 512 9.94 16.39 8.31
C PHE A 512 8.54 15.84 8.03
N LEU A 513 7.55 16.73 8.07
CA LEU A 513 6.17 16.44 7.76
C LEU A 513 5.57 17.52 6.85
N PRO A 514 5.21 17.19 5.60
CA PRO A 514 4.43 18.09 4.76
C PRO A 514 2.96 18.08 5.18
N ALA A 515 2.42 19.24 5.57
CA ALA A 515 1.02 19.41 5.92
C ALA A 515 0.47 20.74 5.38
N GLY A 516 -0.69 20.68 4.73
CA GLY A 516 -1.19 21.80 3.93
C GLY A 516 -0.18 22.20 2.86
N ASP A 517 0.12 23.48 2.77
CA ASP A 517 1.16 24.00 1.85
C ASP A 517 2.55 24.09 2.50
N THR A 518 2.68 23.72 3.78
CA THR A 518 3.88 23.96 4.59
C THR A 518 4.68 22.67 4.80
N GLY A 519 6.00 22.77 4.73
CA GLY A 519 6.91 21.73 5.22
C GLY A 519 7.28 21.96 6.68
N TYR A 520 6.80 21.14 7.61
CA TYR A 520 7.15 21.27 9.03
C TYR A 520 8.37 20.43 9.36
N VAL A 521 9.27 20.97 10.17
CA VAL A 521 10.33 20.22 10.84
C VAL A 521 10.01 20.17 12.33
N PHE A 522 9.71 18.99 12.84
CA PHE A 522 9.39 18.76 14.25
C PHE A 522 10.57 18.16 14.98
N ASN A 523 10.87 18.66 16.16
CA ASN A 523 11.71 17.97 17.14
C ASN A 523 10.87 16.94 17.89
N TYR A 524 11.37 15.70 17.93
CA TYR A 524 10.69 14.58 18.59
C TYR A 524 11.41 14.09 19.85
N THR A 525 12.53 14.71 20.26
CA THR A 525 13.28 14.27 21.46
C THR A 525 12.61 14.72 22.75
N ASP A 526 12.05 15.93 22.77
CA ASP A 526 11.43 16.54 23.96
C ASP A 526 10.00 17.02 23.69
N GLY A 527 9.23 16.24 22.92
CA GLY A 527 7.84 16.53 22.59
C GLY A 527 7.58 16.56 21.08
N LEU A 528 6.80 17.55 20.62
CA LEU A 528 6.48 17.79 19.20
C LEU A 528 6.56 19.29 18.89
N ASP A 529 7.69 19.90 19.24
CA ASP A 529 7.95 21.31 18.95
C ASP A 529 8.32 21.51 17.48
N VAL A 530 7.87 22.62 16.90
CA VAL A 530 8.24 22.99 15.52
C VAL A 530 9.56 23.72 15.61
N GLU A 531 10.62 23.08 15.12
CA GLU A 531 11.95 23.70 15.00
C GLU A 531 11.94 24.77 13.92
N THR A 532 11.32 24.46 12.77
CA THR A 532 11.14 25.40 11.68
C THR A 532 10.01 24.99 10.74
N THR A 533 9.57 25.94 9.92
CA THR A 533 8.67 25.72 8.80
C THR A 533 9.38 26.15 7.53
N VAL A 534 9.30 25.30 6.50
CA VAL A 534 9.90 25.54 5.20
C VAL A 534 8.78 25.89 4.22
N ASP A 535 8.79 27.13 3.75
CA ASP A 535 7.91 27.58 2.68
C ASP A 535 8.42 27.06 1.34
N THR A 536 7.51 26.52 0.53
CA THR A 536 7.80 26.06 -0.83
C THR A 536 6.89 26.75 -1.84
N ASP A 537 7.22 26.61 -3.12
CA ASP A 537 6.33 27.02 -4.20
C ASP A 537 5.15 26.04 -4.31
N GLY A 538 4.02 26.42 -3.70
CA GLY A 538 2.90 25.50 -3.48
C GLY A 538 3.21 24.51 -2.36
N SER A 539 2.56 23.35 -2.37
CA SER A 539 2.65 22.41 -1.25
C SER A 539 3.94 21.60 -1.26
N ALA A 540 4.64 21.57 -0.12
CA ALA A 540 5.77 20.68 0.10
C ALA A 540 5.37 19.20 -0.07
N ARG A 541 6.20 18.39 -0.72
CA ARG A 541 5.84 17.01 -1.14
C ARG A 541 6.77 15.93 -0.62
N ARG A 542 8.07 16.22 -0.66
CA ARG A 542 9.16 15.31 -0.27
C ARG A 542 10.25 16.12 0.37
N ALA A 543 11.01 15.49 1.25
CA ALA A 543 12.26 16.04 1.71
C ALA A 543 13.34 14.98 1.69
N ALA A 544 14.59 15.43 1.70
CA ALA A 544 15.78 14.61 1.86
C ALA A 544 16.87 15.43 2.55
N TYR A 545 17.84 14.79 3.17
CA TYR A 545 19.04 15.47 3.65
C TYR A 545 20.30 14.99 2.93
N VAL A 546 21.24 15.90 2.70
CA VAL A 546 22.61 15.60 2.25
C VAL A 546 23.58 16.35 3.15
N GLY A 547 24.40 15.62 3.90
CA GLY A 547 25.20 16.18 4.97
C GLY A 547 24.32 16.66 6.14
N ASP A 548 24.37 17.96 6.40
CA ASP A 548 23.58 18.66 7.43
C ASP A 548 22.65 19.71 6.75
N TYR A 549 22.17 19.41 5.55
CA TYR A 549 21.28 20.27 4.78
C TYR A 549 20.02 19.50 4.37
N LEU A 550 18.87 20.05 4.72
CA LEU A 550 17.55 19.55 4.37
C LEU A 550 17.08 20.19 3.07
N TYR A 551 16.67 19.37 2.12
CA TYR A 551 16.13 19.71 0.83
C TYR A 551 14.63 19.46 0.87
N VAL A 552 13.81 20.49 0.67
CA VAL A 552 12.36 20.39 0.65
C VAL A 552 11.85 20.69 -0.75
N PHE A 553 11.19 19.70 -1.36
CA PHE A 553 10.70 19.78 -2.72
C PHE A 553 9.25 20.29 -2.77
N GLY A 554 9.05 21.41 -3.46
CA GLY A 554 7.75 21.97 -3.80
C GLY A 554 7.21 21.48 -5.14
N GLU A 555 6.41 22.31 -5.80
CA GLU A 555 5.83 21.98 -7.11
C GLU A 555 6.81 22.17 -8.27
N SER A 556 7.62 23.24 -8.22
CA SER A 556 8.55 23.63 -9.28
C SER A 556 9.86 24.25 -8.76
N SER A 557 10.11 24.24 -7.46
CA SER A 557 11.41 24.53 -6.87
C SER A 557 11.74 23.56 -5.72
N LEU A 558 12.99 23.58 -5.29
CA LEU A 558 13.40 23.04 -4.00
C LEU A 558 14.01 24.14 -3.13
N THR A 559 13.74 24.05 -1.83
CA THR A 559 14.28 24.95 -0.80
C THR A 559 15.30 24.19 0.03
N VAL A 560 16.46 24.79 0.31
CA VAL A 560 17.54 24.20 1.09
C VAL A 560 17.66 24.89 2.44
N VAL A 561 17.68 24.10 3.52
CA VAL A 561 17.76 24.58 4.91
C VAL A 561 18.96 23.95 5.59
N ASP A 562 19.74 24.74 6.33
CA ASP A 562 20.85 24.24 7.14
C ASP A 562 20.31 23.63 8.44
N GLU A 563 20.48 22.32 8.67
CA GLU A 563 19.92 21.61 9.83
C GLU A 563 20.55 22.03 11.17
N ARG A 564 21.62 22.83 11.15
CA ARG A 564 22.31 23.31 12.35
C ARG A 564 21.77 24.66 12.85
N SER A 565 21.20 25.47 11.95
CA SER A 565 20.64 26.78 12.25
C SER A 565 19.15 26.90 11.92
N TRP A 566 18.61 25.97 11.13
CA TRP A 566 17.28 25.98 10.52
C TRP A 566 17.01 27.20 9.63
N GLU A 567 18.06 27.85 9.14
CA GLU A 567 17.96 28.97 8.20
C GLU A 567 17.97 28.48 6.75
N GLU A 568 17.09 29.07 5.92
CA GLU A 568 17.12 28.86 4.47
C GLU A 568 18.47 29.35 3.92
N THR A 569 19.13 28.47 3.17
CA THR A 569 20.40 28.79 2.52
C THR A 569 20.19 29.24 1.07
N THR A 570 19.33 28.54 0.33
CA THR A 570 19.03 28.85 -1.07
C THR A 570 17.73 28.18 -1.53
N THR A 571 17.18 28.67 -2.64
CA THR A 571 16.06 28.07 -3.35
C THR A 571 16.46 27.89 -4.82
N VAL A 572 16.22 26.70 -5.38
CA VAL A 572 16.61 26.33 -6.75
C VAL A 572 15.37 26.02 -7.58
N SER A 573 15.27 26.64 -8.76
CA SER A 573 14.18 26.37 -9.70
C SER A 573 14.35 25.01 -10.38
N LEU A 574 13.26 24.26 -10.48
CA LEU A 574 13.16 23.00 -11.24
C LEU A 574 12.43 23.21 -12.58
N THR A 575 12.22 24.45 -13.02
CA THR A 575 11.53 24.72 -14.29
C THR A 575 12.44 24.70 -15.50
N GLU A 576 13.76 24.85 -15.31
CA GLU A 576 14.75 25.07 -16.37
C GLU A 576 15.36 23.77 -16.90
#